data_AF-A0A374UQR8-F1
#
_entry.id   AF-A0A374UQR8-F1
#
_cell.length_a   1.000
_cell.length_b   1.000
_cell.length_c   1.000
_cell.angle_alpha   90.00
_cell.angle_beta   90.00
_cell.angle_gamma   90.00
#
_symmetry.space_group_name_H-M   'P 1'
#
loop_
_entity.id
_entity.type
_entity.pdbx_description
1 polymer ?
#
loop_
_entity_poly.entity_id
_entity_poly.type
_entity_poly.pdbx_seq_one_letter_code
_entity_poly.pdbx_strand_id
1 'polypeptide(L)'
;MLKKFTCTVLSVIVALLSAVCVTAASKADFSIEKADEYFTLMNGCSRMSLKNYGSDDVVDVIAYCGLDFSSPKIMFYLSMFYIANNIDTQKMTADPEYSTQIINNLNGYLLKKGIENKRASEFVEKYSGDILVKKLNFSTVGAYTFRAKKSVAEKMLDDSNADFIIVGTGLVLKECDVNADGKIDIKDVKTIQSLSMESVGGNREDEQKFLIYSADLNSDGKININDATLLQQKLTA
;
A
#
# COMPACT_ATOMS: atom_id res chain seq x y z
N MET A 1 -8.91 -17.45 2.19
CA MET A 1 -8.68 -16.02 2.49
C MET A 1 -7.26 -15.57 2.15
N LEU A 2 -6.22 -16.41 2.33
CA LEU A 2 -4.85 -16.14 1.90
C LEU A 2 -4.70 -15.85 0.38
N LYS A 3 -5.48 -16.52 -0.48
CA LYS A 3 -5.46 -16.32 -1.94
C LYS A 3 -5.98 -14.95 -2.42
N LYS A 4 -6.78 -14.24 -1.61
CA LYS A 4 -7.24 -12.87 -1.92
C LYS A 4 -6.27 -11.80 -1.38
N PHE A 5 -5.57 -12.11 -0.29
CA PHE A 5 -4.63 -11.22 0.41
C PHE A 5 -3.33 -10.96 -0.37
N THR A 6 -2.91 -11.95 -1.17
CA THR A 6 -1.71 -11.83 -2.04
C THR A 6 -1.98 -11.01 -3.31
N CYS A 7 -3.25 -10.82 -3.69
CA CYS A 7 -3.62 -10.23 -4.98
C CYS A 7 -3.52 -8.70 -5.04
N THR A 8 -3.79 -8.02 -3.92
CA THR A 8 -4.01 -6.56 -3.94
C THR A 8 -2.73 -5.73 -3.79
N VAL A 9 -1.72 -6.25 -3.07
CA VAL A 9 -0.37 -5.63 -3.07
C VAL A 9 0.35 -5.84 -4.38
N LEU A 10 0.16 -7.02 -4.96
CA LEU A 10 0.60 -7.32 -6.31
C LEU A 10 0.05 -6.28 -7.29
N SER A 11 -1.26 -6.00 -7.30
CA SER A 11 -1.86 -5.03 -8.21
C SER A 11 -1.34 -3.58 -8.09
N VAL A 12 -0.77 -3.18 -6.94
CA VAL A 12 -0.15 -1.86 -6.75
C VAL A 12 1.34 -1.85 -7.16
N ILE A 13 2.08 -2.93 -6.90
CA ILE A 13 3.42 -3.15 -7.49
C ILE A 13 3.31 -3.24 -9.03
N VAL A 14 2.23 -3.83 -9.53
CA VAL A 14 1.84 -3.91 -10.95
C VAL A 14 1.48 -2.55 -11.55
N ALA A 15 0.77 -1.68 -10.81
CA ALA A 15 0.42 -0.34 -11.26
C ALA A 15 1.67 0.55 -11.40
N LEU A 16 2.61 0.46 -10.46
CA LEU A 16 3.90 1.14 -10.52
C LEU A 16 4.79 0.66 -11.67
N LEU A 17 4.66 -0.60 -12.08
CA LEU A 17 5.38 -1.13 -13.23
C LEU A 17 4.68 -0.82 -14.58
N SER A 18 3.37 -0.57 -14.58
CA SER A 18 2.61 -0.17 -15.79
C SER A 18 2.85 1.26 -16.26
N ALA A 19 3.42 2.14 -15.41
CA ALA A 19 3.76 3.52 -15.77
C ALA A 19 5.14 3.69 -16.44
N VAL A 20 5.98 2.65 -16.45
CA VAL A 20 7.33 2.72 -17.04
C VAL A 20 7.33 2.39 -18.54
N CYS A 21 6.20 1.95 -19.11
CA CYS A 21 5.99 1.84 -20.56
C CYS A 21 4.51 2.11 -20.90
N VAL A 22 4.26 3.13 -21.75
CA VAL A 22 2.96 3.62 -22.28
C VAL A 22 2.30 4.64 -21.34
N THR A 23 2.35 5.96 -21.60
CA THR A 23 1.78 6.60 -22.79
C THR A 23 2.65 7.72 -23.35
N ALA A 24 3.04 7.59 -24.62
CA ALA A 24 2.65 8.64 -25.55
C ALA A 24 1.11 8.62 -25.61
N ALA A 25 0.48 9.74 -25.23
CA ALA A 25 -0.93 10.10 -25.43
C ALA A 25 -2.07 9.29 -24.73
N SER A 26 -2.51 9.81 -23.58
CA SER A 26 -3.83 10.48 -23.38
C SER A 26 -4.68 10.03 -22.17
N LYS A 27 -4.86 11.00 -21.26
CA LYS A 27 -5.96 11.26 -20.30
C LYS A 27 -6.26 10.25 -19.17
N ALA A 28 -5.37 10.21 -18.18
CA ALA A 28 -5.68 10.52 -16.76
C ALA A 28 -4.38 10.33 -15.95
N ASP A 29 -3.88 11.42 -15.38
CA ASP A 29 -2.50 11.61 -14.90
C ASP A 29 -2.02 10.63 -13.81
N PHE A 30 -1.31 9.57 -14.23
CA PHE A 30 -0.33 8.89 -13.40
C PHE A 30 1.04 9.57 -13.62
N SER A 31 1.40 10.51 -12.75
CA SER A 31 2.77 11.05 -12.66
C SER A 31 3.49 10.38 -11.49
N ILE A 32 4.79 10.12 -11.62
CA ILE A 32 5.65 9.63 -10.52
C ILE A 32 5.54 10.56 -9.30
N GLU A 33 5.25 11.85 -9.52
CA GLU A 33 4.99 12.86 -8.48
C GLU A 33 3.80 12.51 -7.56
N LYS A 34 2.88 11.61 -7.95
CA LYS A 34 1.74 11.18 -7.13
C LYS A 34 1.97 9.84 -6.40
N ALA A 35 3.01 9.09 -6.72
CA ALA A 35 3.24 7.75 -6.13
C ALA A 35 3.48 7.84 -4.61
N ASP A 36 4.25 8.84 -4.18
CA ASP A 36 4.52 9.10 -2.76
C ASP A 36 3.23 9.43 -2.00
N GLU A 37 2.26 10.07 -2.65
CA GLU A 37 0.95 10.37 -2.08
C GLU A 37 0.14 9.08 -1.83
N TYR A 38 0.18 8.14 -2.78
CA TYR A 38 -0.41 6.81 -2.60
C TYR A 38 0.28 6.00 -1.50
N PHE A 39 1.61 6.07 -1.40
CA PHE A 39 2.37 5.41 -0.32
C PHE A 39 2.02 5.97 1.05
N THR A 40 1.95 7.29 1.13
CA THR A 40 1.53 8.01 2.34
C THR A 40 0.10 7.59 2.74
N LEU A 41 -0.82 7.51 1.78
CA LEU A 41 -2.20 7.08 2.02
C LEU A 41 -2.29 5.62 2.51
N MET A 42 -1.52 4.70 1.92
CA MET A 42 -1.47 3.29 2.33
C MET A 42 -0.88 3.12 3.74
N ASN A 43 0.16 3.89 4.08
CA ASN A 43 0.74 3.90 5.43
C ASN A 43 -0.28 4.43 6.45
N GLY A 44 -1.00 5.51 6.12
CA GLY A 44 -2.07 6.07 6.95
C GLY A 44 -3.20 5.07 7.22
N CYS A 45 -3.68 4.41 6.16
CA CYS A 45 -4.68 3.35 6.29
C CYS A 45 -4.17 2.19 7.17
N SER A 46 -2.91 1.79 7.00
CA SER A 46 -2.31 0.71 7.79
C SER A 46 -2.14 1.08 9.25
N ARG A 47 -1.80 2.33 9.58
CA ARG A 47 -1.81 2.84 10.96
C ARG A 47 -3.20 2.78 11.57
N MET A 48 -4.22 3.23 10.83
CA MET A 48 -5.59 3.19 11.32
C MET A 48 -6.05 1.74 11.55
N SER A 49 -5.78 0.86 10.59
CA SER A 49 -6.02 -0.58 10.66
C SER A 49 -5.36 -1.21 11.89
N LEU A 50 -4.11 -0.85 12.21
CA LEU A 50 -3.40 -1.34 13.39
C LEU A 50 -4.08 -0.97 14.71
N LYS A 51 -4.85 0.12 14.79
CA LYS A 51 -5.63 0.49 15.99
C LYS A 51 -6.72 -0.53 16.32
N ASN A 52 -7.16 -1.31 15.33
CA ASN A 52 -8.15 -2.39 15.50
C ASN A 52 -7.55 -3.69 16.06
N TYR A 53 -6.23 -3.78 16.19
CA TYR A 53 -5.53 -4.97 16.73
C TYR A 53 -5.08 -4.74 18.18
N GLY A 54 -5.08 -5.82 18.97
CA GLY A 54 -4.50 -5.87 20.31
C GLY A 54 -2.97 -5.74 20.30
N SER A 55 -2.38 -5.38 21.45
CA SER A 55 -0.93 -5.14 21.57
C SER A 55 -0.06 -6.35 21.22
N ASP A 56 -0.53 -7.55 21.54
CA ASP A 56 0.19 -8.81 21.35
C ASP A 56 -0.18 -9.53 20.04
N ASP A 57 -1.03 -8.92 19.21
CA ASP A 57 -1.49 -9.53 17.98
C ASP A 57 -0.36 -9.70 16.96
N VAL A 58 -0.43 -10.80 16.20
CA VAL A 58 0.45 -11.07 15.07
C VAL A 58 -0.30 -10.82 13.78
N VAL A 59 0.15 -9.80 13.06
CA VAL A 59 -0.46 -9.29 11.84
C VAL A 59 0.26 -9.79 10.59
N ASP A 60 -0.49 -9.89 9.49
CA ASP A 60 0.10 -10.03 8.17
C ASP A 60 0.62 -8.66 7.72
N VAL A 61 1.90 -8.63 7.35
CA VAL A 61 2.62 -7.45 6.92
C VAL A 61 3.06 -7.63 5.48
N ILE A 62 2.93 -6.55 4.73
CA ILE A 62 3.51 -6.44 3.42
C ILE A 62 4.40 -5.21 3.42
N ALA A 63 5.67 -5.41 3.11
CA ALA A 63 6.66 -4.35 3.04
C ALA A 63 7.15 -4.19 1.61
N TYR A 64 7.17 -2.95 1.14
CA TYR A 64 7.79 -2.59 -0.12
C TYR A 64 8.93 -1.59 0.14
N CYS A 65 10.14 -2.02 -0.21
CA CYS A 65 11.40 -1.30 -0.11
C CYS A 65 11.94 -1.14 -1.54
N GLY A 66 11.22 -0.39 -2.36
CA GLY A 66 11.20 -0.52 -3.81
C GLY A 66 12.51 -0.27 -4.55
N LEU A 67 12.39 -0.32 -5.87
CA LEU A 67 13.48 -0.01 -6.78
C LEU A 67 13.70 1.50 -6.89
N ASP A 68 14.95 1.92 -7.02
CA ASP A 68 15.29 3.32 -7.28
C ASP A 68 14.97 3.68 -8.74
N PHE A 69 13.75 4.19 -8.98
CA PHE A 69 13.31 4.60 -10.31
C PHE A 69 14.00 5.88 -10.82
N SER A 70 14.75 6.61 -9.97
CA SER A 70 15.61 7.70 -10.43
C SER A 70 16.82 7.16 -11.20
N SER A 71 17.18 5.89 -11.02
CA SER A 71 18.27 5.23 -11.71
C SER A 71 17.90 4.90 -13.16
N PRO A 72 18.58 5.48 -14.17
CA PRO A 72 18.32 5.15 -15.57
C PRO A 72 18.59 3.68 -15.89
N LYS A 73 19.53 3.04 -15.18
CA LYS A 73 19.85 1.62 -15.31
C LYS A 73 18.67 0.73 -14.91
N ILE A 74 18.03 1.05 -13.78
CA ILE A 74 16.85 0.32 -13.30
C ILE A 74 15.70 0.52 -14.27
N MET A 75 15.42 1.77 -14.67
CA MET A 75 14.38 2.10 -15.63
C MET A 75 14.55 1.34 -16.95
N PHE A 76 15.77 1.33 -17.51
CA PHE A 76 16.08 0.60 -18.74
C PHE A 76 15.76 -0.90 -18.62
N TYR A 77 16.19 -1.55 -17.53
CA TYR A 77 15.95 -2.97 -17.34
C TYR A 77 14.48 -3.31 -17.09
N LEU A 78 13.75 -2.45 -16.39
CA LEU A 78 12.31 -2.59 -16.22
C LEU A 78 11.60 -2.52 -17.57
N SER A 79 11.87 -1.50 -18.39
CA SER A 79 11.28 -1.36 -19.72
C SER A 79 11.57 -2.58 -20.60
N MET A 80 12.83 -3.05 -20.62
CA MET A 80 13.23 -4.23 -21.40
C MET A 80 12.51 -5.50 -20.93
N PHE A 81 12.36 -5.69 -19.62
CA PHE A 81 11.63 -6.82 -19.07
C PHE A 81 10.16 -6.79 -19.52
N TYR A 82 9.50 -5.64 -19.43
CA TYR A 82 8.10 -5.48 -19.81
C TYR A 82 7.87 -5.75 -21.30
N ILE A 83 8.68 -5.14 -22.17
CA ILE A 83 8.59 -5.31 -23.63
C ILE A 83 8.85 -6.76 -24.02
N ALA A 84 9.90 -7.37 -23.49
CA ALA A 84 10.30 -8.73 -23.89
C ALA A 84 9.33 -9.82 -23.43
N ASN A 85 8.56 -9.59 -22.36
CA ASN A 85 7.66 -10.58 -21.79
C ASN A 85 6.17 -10.35 -22.12
N ASN A 86 5.84 -9.32 -22.91
CA ASN A 86 4.47 -8.96 -23.31
C ASN A 86 3.49 -8.98 -22.12
N ILE A 87 3.86 -8.26 -21.05
CA ILE A 87 3.16 -8.30 -19.77
C ILE A 87 1.74 -7.74 -19.89
N ASP A 88 0.74 -8.58 -19.65
CA ASP A 88 -0.66 -8.17 -19.53
C ASP A 88 -0.92 -7.45 -18.18
N THR A 89 -0.96 -6.13 -18.22
CA THR A 89 -1.17 -5.29 -17.04
C THR A 89 -2.58 -5.40 -16.45
N GLN A 90 -3.60 -5.67 -17.28
CA GLN A 90 -4.97 -5.87 -16.80
C GLN A 90 -5.11 -7.20 -16.08
N LYS A 91 -4.50 -8.26 -16.61
CA LYS A 91 -4.49 -9.55 -15.93
C LYS A 91 -3.69 -9.49 -14.63
N MET A 92 -2.58 -8.76 -14.61
CA MET A 92 -1.79 -8.59 -13.39
C MET A 92 -2.59 -7.95 -12.23
N THR A 93 -3.59 -7.11 -12.49
CA THR A 93 -4.42 -6.52 -11.43
C THR A 93 -5.53 -7.45 -10.94
N ALA A 94 -5.99 -8.37 -11.79
CA ALA A 94 -7.09 -9.28 -11.51
C ALA A 94 -6.64 -10.67 -11.02
N ASP A 95 -5.43 -11.11 -11.35
CA ASP A 95 -4.92 -12.47 -11.12
C ASP A 95 -3.68 -12.47 -10.19
N PRO A 96 -3.83 -12.95 -8.94
CA PRO A 96 -2.74 -12.98 -7.96
C PRO A 96 -1.61 -13.93 -8.35
N GLU A 97 -1.94 -15.06 -8.96
CA GLU A 97 -0.95 -16.09 -9.27
C GLU A 97 -0.09 -15.60 -10.44
N TYR A 98 -0.73 -15.04 -11.47
CA TYR A 98 -0.03 -14.41 -12.59
C TYR A 98 0.86 -13.27 -12.13
N SER A 99 0.36 -12.36 -11.30
CA SER A 99 1.15 -11.23 -10.85
C SER A 99 2.33 -11.64 -9.95
N THR A 100 2.18 -12.70 -9.14
CA THR A 100 3.27 -13.23 -8.29
C THR A 100 4.38 -13.78 -9.18
N GLN A 101 3.97 -14.50 -10.24
CA GLN A 101 4.89 -15.05 -11.22
C GLN A 101 5.66 -13.95 -11.96
N ILE A 102 4.99 -12.87 -12.39
CA ILE A 102 5.67 -11.76 -13.07
C ILE A 102 6.69 -11.08 -12.15
N ILE A 103 6.33 -10.79 -10.89
CA ILE A 103 7.25 -10.17 -9.92
C ILE A 103 8.44 -11.09 -9.65
N ASN A 104 8.22 -12.39 -9.49
CA ASN A 104 9.31 -13.35 -9.30
C ASN A 104 10.26 -13.38 -10.52
N ASN A 105 9.71 -13.37 -11.74
CA ASN A 105 10.49 -13.32 -12.97
C ASN A 105 11.29 -12.03 -13.08
N LEU A 106 10.68 -10.89 -12.73
CA LEU A 106 11.36 -9.59 -12.71
C LEU A 106 12.50 -9.59 -11.69
N ASN A 107 12.26 -10.09 -10.48
CA ASN A 107 13.26 -10.21 -9.44
C ASN A 107 14.47 -11.03 -9.92
N GLY A 108 14.23 -12.20 -10.51
CA GLY A 108 15.30 -13.02 -11.08
C GLY A 108 16.02 -12.36 -12.26
N TYR A 109 15.30 -11.62 -13.11
CA TYR A 109 15.89 -10.88 -14.22
C TYR A 109 16.84 -9.78 -13.73
N LEU A 110 16.38 -8.94 -12.80
CA LEU A 110 17.18 -7.85 -12.23
C LEU A 110 18.41 -8.39 -11.50
N LEU A 111 18.26 -9.47 -10.74
CA LEU A 111 19.38 -10.15 -10.07
C LEU A 111 20.45 -10.60 -11.08
N LYS A 112 20.04 -11.22 -12.20
CA LYS A 112 20.96 -11.62 -13.29
C LYS A 112 21.66 -10.44 -13.96
N LYS A 113 21.10 -9.23 -13.87
CA LYS A 113 21.71 -7.98 -14.35
C LYS A 113 22.61 -7.30 -13.30
N GLY A 114 22.82 -7.96 -12.15
CA GLY A 114 23.63 -7.42 -11.05
C GLY A 114 22.99 -6.18 -10.43
N ILE A 115 21.65 -6.12 -10.41
CA ILE A 115 20.91 -5.11 -9.67
C ILE A 115 20.76 -5.60 -8.24
N GLU A 116 21.19 -4.77 -7.30
CA GLU A 116 21.05 -4.98 -5.87
C GLU A 116 20.15 -3.90 -5.28
N ASN A 117 19.30 -4.29 -4.33
CA ASN A 117 18.45 -3.37 -3.59
C ASN A 117 18.93 -3.28 -2.14
N LYS A 118 19.75 -2.26 -1.87
CA LYS A 118 20.37 -2.05 -0.56
C LYS A 118 19.34 -1.71 0.50
N ARG A 119 18.40 -0.81 0.20
CA ARG A 119 17.28 -0.44 1.11
C ARG A 119 16.52 -1.68 1.56
N ALA A 120 16.16 -2.54 0.61
CA ALA A 120 15.47 -3.78 0.90
C ALA A 120 16.30 -4.75 1.74
N SER A 121 17.61 -4.83 1.51
CA SER A 121 18.51 -5.69 2.27
C SER A 121 18.66 -5.22 3.72
N GLU A 122 18.91 -3.92 3.91
CA GLU A 122 19.01 -3.28 5.22
C GLU A 122 17.71 -3.37 6.02
N PHE A 123 16.55 -3.18 5.37
CA PHE A 123 15.24 -3.34 5.99
C PHE A 123 15.05 -4.77 6.53
N VAL A 124 15.32 -5.79 5.71
CA VAL A 124 15.16 -7.18 6.12
C VAL A 124 16.15 -7.57 7.21
N GLU A 125 17.39 -7.08 7.15
CA GLU A 125 18.39 -7.31 8.20
C GLU A 125 17.92 -6.76 9.55
N LYS A 126 17.47 -5.49 9.56
CA LYS A 126 16.98 -4.79 10.75
C LYS A 126 15.84 -5.52 11.46
N TYR A 127 14.90 -6.11 10.71
CA TYR A 127 13.73 -6.80 11.27
C TYR A 127 13.82 -8.33 11.24
N SER A 128 14.97 -8.90 10.88
CA SER A 128 15.13 -10.35 10.66
C SER A 128 14.74 -11.20 11.88
N GLY A 129 15.03 -10.72 13.09
CA GLY A 129 14.67 -11.38 14.36
C GLY A 129 13.21 -11.21 14.78
N ASP A 130 12.50 -10.24 14.20
CA ASP A 130 11.09 -9.94 14.51
C ASP A 130 10.11 -10.56 13.50
N ILE A 131 10.61 -11.01 12.35
CA ILE A 131 9.83 -11.68 11.31
C ILE A 131 9.56 -13.13 11.73
N LEU A 132 8.29 -13.45 11.96
CA LEU A 132 7.87 -14.76 12.47
C LEU A 132 7.64 -15.79 11.36
N VAL A 133 7.04 -15.38 10.25
CA VAL A 133 6.73 -16.27 9.11
C VAL A 133 6.99 -15.53 7.81
N LYS A 134 7.92 -16.01 6.98
CA LYS A 134 8.15 -15.48 5.63
C LYS A 134 7.21 -16.17 4.64
N LYS A 135 6.47 -15.40 3.85
CA LYS A 135 5.56 -15.91 2.82
C LYS A 135 6.11 -15.66 1.41
N LEU A 136 6.37 -14.40 1.06
CA LEU A 136 6.99 -14.01 -0.21
C LEU A 136 8.22 -13.15 0.06
N ASN A 137 9.25 -13.35 -0.77
CA ASN A 137 10.51 -12.63 -0.68
C ASN A 137 11.06 -12.40 -2.08
N PHE A 138 11.03 -11.15 -2.52
CA PHE A 138 11.62 -10.68 -3.78
C PHE A 138 12.66 -9.61 -3.45
N SER A 139 13.83 -10.05 -2.99
CA SER A 139 14.85 -9.16 -2.42
C SER A 139 15.35 -8.07 -3.36
N THR A 140 15.46 -8.35 -4.67
CA THR A 140 15.91 -7.37 -5.65
C THR A 140 14.81 -6.36 -5.98
N VAL A 141 13.57 -6.80 -6.11
CA VAL A 141 12.41 -5.88 -6.28
C VAL A 141 12.11 -5.12 -4.99
N GLY A 142 12.48 -5.68 -3.84
CA GLY A 142 12.21 -5.12 -2.52
C GLY A 142 10.79 -5.39 -2.03
N ALA A 143 10.15 -6.47 -2.46
CA ALA A 143 8.78 -6.80 -2.08
C ALA A 143 8.73 -8.03 -1.17
N TYR A 144 8.10 -7.88 -0.01
CA TYR A 144 8.07 -8.90 1.03
C TYR A 144 6.68 -9.07 1.61
N THR A 145 6.32 -10.30 1.93
CA THR A 145 5.14 -10.60 2.74
C THR A 145 5.51 -11.54 3.88
N PHE A 146 5.08 -11.21 5.08
CA PHE A 146 5.43 -11.96 6.28
C PHE A 146 4.44 -11.71 7.43
N ARG A 147 4.64 -12.41 8.55
CA ARG A 147 3.95 -12.13 9.81
C ARG A 147 4.90 -11.53 10.82
N ALA A 148 4.43 -10.53 11.55
CA ALA A 148 5.16 -9.88 12.64
C ALA A 148 4.18 -9.45 13.74
N LYS A 149 4.70 -9.15 14.94
CA LYS A 149 3.89 -8.53 15.99
C LYS A 149 3.40 -7.15 15.54
N LYS A 150 2.21 -6.74 15.98
CA LYS A 150 1.65 -5.40 15.74
C LYS A 150 2.67 -4.29 16.01
N SER A 151 3.32 -4.34 17.17
CA SER A 151 4.32 -3.34 17.60
C SER A 151 5.58 -3.28 16.73
N VAL A 152 5.88 -4.34 15.98
CA VAL A 152 6.97 -4.35 15.00
C VAL A 152 6.49 -3.71 13.70
N ALA A 153 5.28 -4.04 13.25
CA ALA A 153 4.69 -3.41 12.06
C ALA A 153 4.52 -1.89 12.22
N GLU A 154 4.17 -1.42 13.42
CA GLU A 154 4.15 0.01 13.77
C GLU A 154 5.51 0.68 13.59
N LYS A 155 6.61 0.01 13.96
CA LYS A 155 7.97 0.52 13.75
C LYS A 155 8.36 0.53 12.27
N MET A 156 7.93 -0.48 11.51
CA MET A 156 8.21 -0.58 10.08
C MET A 156 7.58 0.57 9.29
N LEU A 157 6.41 1.07 9.71
CA LEU A 157 5.74 2.23 9.11
C LEU A 157 6.54 3.53 9.25
N ASP A 158 7.51 3.57 10.16
CA ASP A 158 8.41 4.72 10.38
C ASP A 158 9.80 4.50 9.77
N ASP A 159 9.98 3.42 9.02
CA ASP A 159 11.27 3.04 8.45
C ASP A 159 11.50 3.65 7.06
N SER A 160 12.52 4.49 6.92
CA SER A 160 12.86 5.15 5.65
C SER A 160 13.28 4.18 4.54
N ASN A 161 13.66 2.95 4.87
CA ASN A 161 13.99 1.94 3.87
C ASN A 161 12.74 1.27 3.27
N ALA A 162 11.55 1.45 3.86
CA ALA A 162 10.28 1.07 3.27
C ALA A 162 9.63 2.30 2.61
N ASP A 163 9.17 2.15 1.37
CA ASP A 163 8.30 3.15 0.73
C ASP A 163 6.90 3.06 1.33
N PHE A 164 6.41 1.84 1.54
CA PHE A 164 5.16 1.62 2.26
C PHE A 164 5.12 0.28 2.99
N ILE A 165 4.29 0.24 4.03
CA ILE A 165 3.93 -0.95 4.79
C ILE A 165 2.41 -1.09 4.75
N ILE A 166 1.92 -2.27 4.39
CA ILE A 166 0.50 -2.59 4.41
C ILE A 166 0.21 -3.60 5.52
N VAL A 167 -0.80 -3.28 6.33
CA VAL A 167 -1.34 -4.17 7.37
C VAL A 167 -2.86 -4.19 7.35
N GLY A 168 -3.43 -5.37 7.53
CA GLY A 168 -4.87 -5.56 7.66
C GLY A 168 -5.63 -5.07 6.41
N THR A 169 -6.50 -4.09 6.59
CA THR A 169 -7.40 -3.55 5.56
C THR A 169 -6.73 -2.56 4.62
N GLY A 170 -5.51 -2.10 4.93
CA GLY A 170 -4.69 -1.24 4.08
C GLY A 170 -4.42 -1.78 2.67
N LEU A 171 -4.78 -3.04 2.43
CA LEU A 171 -4.84 -3.67 1.11
C LEU A 171 -5.87 -3.06 0.18
N VAL A 172 -7.04 -2.68 0.69
CA VAL A 172 -8.16 -2.15 -0.11
C VAL A 172 -8.51 -0.80 0.49
N LEU A 173 -7.96 0.25 -0.08
CA LEU A 173 -8.42 1.60 0.22
C LEU A 173 -9.89 1.69 -0.16
N LYS A 174 -10.73 1.91 0.84
CA LYS A 174 -12.17 2.09 0.67
C LYS A 174 -12.52 3.46 1.17
N GLU A 175 -13.03 4.30 0.28
CA GLU A 175 -13.76 5.50 0.69
C GLU A 175 -14.85 5.08 1.69
N CYS A 176 -15.11 5.91 2.70
CA CYS A 176 -16.06 5.67 3.79
C CYS A 176 -15.66 4.63 4.87
N ASP A 177 -14.58 3.85 4.71
CA ASP A 177 -14.06 2.93 5.75
C ASP A 177 -13.07 3.70 6.66
N VAL A 178 -13.61 4.66 7.42
CA VAL A 178 -12.82 5.66 8.17
C VAL A 178 -12.07 5.03 9.33
N ASN A 179 -12.64 3.99 9.94
CA ASN A 179 -11.98 3.25 11.02
C ASN A 179 -11.01 2.16 10.51
N ALA A 180 -10.92 1.97 9.19
CA ALA A 180 -10.09 0.96 8.53
C ALA A 180 -10.31 -0.46 9.10
N ASP A 181 -11.55 -0.83 9.46
CA ASP A 181 -11.90 -2.18 9.92
C ASP A 181 -12.33 -3.11 8.77
N GLY A 182 -12.41 -2.55 7.55
CA GLY A 182 -12.66 -3.29 6.32
C GLY A 182 -14.13 -3.31 5.93
N LYS A 183 -15.00 -2.70 6.74
CA LYS A 183 -16.44 -2.58 6.52
C LYS A 183 -16.79 -1.11 6.38
N ILE A 184 -17.93 -0.86 5.74
CA ILE A 184 -18.51 0.47 5.67
C ILE A 184 -19.83 0.35 6.41
N ASP A 185 -19.88 0.82 7.65
CA ASP A 185 -21.04 0.70 8.51
C ASP A 185 -21.23 1.89 9.47
N ILE A 186 -22.18 1.77 10.41
CA ILE A 186 -22.52 2.84 11.35
C ILE A 186 -21.36 3.25 12.26
N LYS A 187 -20.34 2.40 12.43
CA LYS A 187 -19.13 2.74 13.20
C LYS A 187 -18.31 3.79 12.48
N ASP A 188 -18.25 3.78 11.15
CA ASP A 188 -17.55 4.81 10.39
C ASP A 188 -18.22 6.18 10.57
N VAL A 189 -19.55 6.23 10.56
CA VAL A 189 -20.32 7.44 10.89
C VAL A 189 -19.94 7.97 12.28
N LYS A 190 -19.85 7.08 13.28
CA LYS A 190 -19.44 7.47 14.64
C LYS A 190 -18.00 7.97 14.68
N THR A 191 -17.10 7.35 13.93
CA THR A 191 -15.71 7.81 13.80
C THR A 191 -15.64 9.23 13.22
N ILE A 192 -16.38 9.52 12.14
CA ILE A 192 -16.46 10.87 11.58
C ILE A 192 -17.00 11.87 12.61
N GLN A 193 -18.04 11.51 13.35
CA GLN A 193 -18.61 12.37 14.40
C GLN A 193 -17.60 12.66 15.51
N SER A 194 -16.83 11.66 15.94
CA SER A 194 -15.74 11.84 16.91
C SER A 194 -14.64 12.76 16.38
N LEU A 195 -14.20 12.55 15.13
CA LEU A 195 -13.20 13.37 14.47
C LEU A 195 -13.64 14.82 14.24
N SER A 196 -14.96 15.06 14.09
CA SER A 196 -15.53 16.40 13.91
C SER A 196 -15.49 17.23 15.21
N MET A 197 -15.46 16.56 16.36
CA MET A 197 -15.42 17.20 17.68
C MET A 197 -13.99 17.45 18.17
N GLU A 198 -13.04 16.68 17.67
CA GLU A 198 -11.61 16.93 17.85
C GLU A 198 -11.12 17.83 16.70
N SER A 199 -10.25 18.82 16.96
CA SER A 199 -9.61 19.57 15.87
C SER A 199 -8.69 18.61 15.10
N VAL A 200 -9.21 17.93 14.06
CA VAL A 200 -8.59 16.88 13.22
C VAL A 200 -7.31 16.31 13.84
N GLY A 201 -7.51 15.47 14.86
CA GLY A 201 -6.46 14.82 15.64
C GLY A 201 -5.85 13.64 14.91
N GLY A 202 -4.93 13.92 14.00
CA GLY A 202 -3.89 12.97 13.59
C GLY A 202 -2.55 13.67 13.75
N ASN A 203 -1.68 13.23 14.66
CA ASN A 203 -0.37 13.90 14.84
C ASN A 203 0.59 13.65 13.67
N ARG A 204 0.20 12.81 12.70
CA ARG A 204 1.04 12.35 11.58
C ARG A 204 0.35 12.65 10.25
N GLU A 205 1.14 13.06 9.27
CA GLU A 205 0.68 13.46 7.93
C GLU A 205 -0.03 12.30 7.19
N ASP A 206 0.46 11.07 7.34
CA ASP A 206 -0.10 9.89 6.67
C ASP A 206 -1.51 9.55 7.18
N GLU A 207 -1.73 9.54 8.50
CA GLU A 207 -3.05 9.38 9.10
C GLU A 207 -4.01 10.50 8.68
N GLN A 208 -3.54 11.76 8.64
CA GLN A 208 -4.37 12.88 8.20
C GLN A 208 -4.81 12.72 6.75
N LYS A 209 -3.89 12.39 5.83
CA LYS A 209 -4.24 12.16 4.42
C LYS A 209 -5.23 11.01 4.26
N PHE A 210 -5.06 9.93 5.01
CA PHE A 210 -6.02 8.83 5.03
C PHE A 210 -7.40 9.23 5.55
N LEU A 211 -7.44 9.98 6.65
CA LEU A 211 -8.69 10.47 7.22
C LEU A 211 -9.43 11.39 6.24
N ILE A 212 -8.73 12.33 5.60
CA ILE A 212 -9.34 13.18 4.57
C ILE A 212 -9.87 12.32 3.42
N TYR A 213 -9.06 11.42 2.87
CA TYR A 213 -9.49 10.52 1.79
C TYR A 213 -10.74 9.69 2.14
N SER A 214 -10.81 9.16 3.36
CA SER A 214 -11.88 8.24 3.76
C SER A 214 -13.14 8.95 4.29
N ALA A 215 -13.00 10.13 4.87
CA ALA A 215 -14.05 10.82 5.60
C ALA A 215 -14.53 12.15 5.00
N ASP A 216 -13.78 12.81 4.11
CA ASP A 216 -14.22 14.05 3.44
C ASP A 216 -15.09 13.69 2.22
N LEU A 217 -16.37 13.42 2.48
CA LEU A 217 -17.30 12.86 1.49
C LEU A 217 -17.94 13.92 0.59
N ASN A 218 -17.88 15.20 0.99
CA ASN A 218 -18.31 16.32 0.15
C ASN A 218 -17.13 17.01 -0.56
N SER A 219 -15.89 16.59 -0.29
CA SER A 219 -14.65 17.13 -0.88
C SER A 219 -14.44 18.62 -0.59
N ASP A 220 -14.86 19.09 0.59
CA ASP A 220 -14.67 20.48 1.02
C ASP A 220 -13.36 20.72 1.79
N GLY A 221 -12.58 19.66 2.00
CA GLY A 221 -11.31 19.65 2.71
C GLY A 221 -11.45 19.57 4.22
N LYS A 222 -12.66 19.39 4.78
CA LYS A 222 -12.93 19.39 6.22
C LYS A 222 -13.85 18.25 6.63
N ILE A 223 -13.35 17.39 7.52
CA ILE A 223 -14.15 16.33 8.12
C ILE A 223 -15.10 16.94 9.16
N ASN A 224 -16.40 16.90 8.88
CA ASN A 224 -17.42 17.46 9.76
C ASN A 224 -18.74 16.68 9.76
N ILE A 225 -19.76 17.22 10.43
CA ILE A 225 -21.08 16.58 10.56
C ILE A 225 -21.80 16.35 9.22
N ASN A 226 -21.49 17.15 8.19
CA ASN A 226 -22.05 16.98 6.86
C ASN A 226 -21.57 15.66 6.25
N ASP A 227 -20.30 15.29 6.42
CA ASP A 227 -19.76 14.02 5.95
C ASP A 227 -20.39 12.83 6.67
N ALA A 228 -20.56 12.94 7.99
CA ALA A 228 -21.26 11.92 8.77
C ALA A 228 -22.69 11.73 8.28
N THR A 229 -23.37 12.83 7.93
CA THR A 229 -24.73 12.80 7.38
C THR A 229 -24.77 12.15 6.00
N LEU A 230 -23.81 12.47 5.11
CA LEU A 230 -23.69 11.87 3.79
C LEU A 230 -23.44 10.36 3.88
N LEU A 231 -22.54 9.93 4.77
CA LEU A 231 -22.29 8.50 4.99
C LEU A 231 -23.53 7.79 5.52
N GLN A 232 -24.21 8.40 6.51
CA GLN A 232 -25.43 7.84 7.07
C GLN A 232 -26.52 7.64 6.00
N GLN A 233 -26.68 8.61 5.10
CA GLN A 233 -27.62 8.51 3.97
C GLN A 233 -27.22 7.38 3.01
N LYS A 234 -25.93 7.29 2.63
CA LYS A 234 -25.39 6.22 1.78
C LYS A 234 -25.67 4.82 2.36
N LEU A 235 -25.64 4.66 3.68
CA LEU A 235 -25.89 3.38 4.36
C LEU A 235 -27.38 2.97 4.43
N THR A 236 -28.30 3.92 4.22
CA THR A 236 -29.75 3.70 4.33
C THR A 236 -30.49 3.68 2.98
N ALA A 237 -29.78 4.00 1.89
CA ALA A 237 -30.28 3.96 0.52
C ALA A 237 -30.21 2.54 -0.07
#